data_AF-A0A0Y0DEM7-F1
#
_entry.id   AF-A0A0Y0DEM7-F1
#
_cell.length_a   1.000
_cell.length_b   1.000
_cell.length_c   1.000
_cell.angle_alpha   90.00
_cell.angle_beta   90.00
_cell.angle_gamma   90.00
#
_symmetry.space_group_name_H-M   'P 1'
#
loop_
_entity.id
_entity.type
_entity.pdbx_description
1 polymer ?
#
loop_
_entity_poly.entity_id
_entity_poly.type
_entity_poly.pdbx_seq_one_letter_code
_entity_poly.pdbx_strand_id
1 'polypeptide(L)'
;PLYLTLSEMAAVVCFVASFVYFLGFFGMNFLQSVPFPEEEEDDEVEEAIVKDIIQPTNSTSCVTKISDHEFLTPLPKSTAAVECYTTIKEDDEEVIQTVVTGKTPSYSLESKLGDCKRAAFIRRQALERITGRSLEGLPLDGFDYESILGQCCEMPVGYVQIPVGIAGPLMLDGMEFSVPMATTEGCLVASTNRGCKAINASGGATSILLKDGMTRAPVVRFATAKRASELKFFLEEPLNFQTLASVFNRSSRFGRLQTIQCAMAGKNLYMRFTCSTGDAMGMNMVSKGVQNVLDYLQADFPDMDIIGISGNYCSDKKPAAVNWIEGRGKSVVCEAIIKEEVVKKVLKTDVASLVELNMLKNLTGSAMAGALGGFNAHASNIVSAVYLATGQDPAQNVESSHCITMMEAVNGGRDLHVSVTMPSIEVG
;
A
#
# COMPACT_ATOMS: atom_id res chain seq x y z
N PRO A 1 63.00 -14.71 8.28
CA PRO A 1 61.86 -15.22 9.06
C PRO A 1 61.12 -14.05 9.73
N LEU A 2 59.93 -13.69 9.23
CA LEU A 2 59.06 -12.72 9.90
C LEU A 2 58.54 -13.36 11.19
N TYR A 3 59.02 -12.89 12.33
CA TYR A 3 58.46 -13.26 13.63
C TYR A 3 57.32 -12.28 13.92
N LEU A 4 56.11 -12.81 14.03
CA LEU A 4 54.96 -12.05 14.53
C LEU A 4 55.28 -11.55 15.94
N THR A 5 54.99 -10.28 16.18
CA THR A 5 55.06 -9.69 17.51
C THR A 5 53.95 -10.26 18.40
N LEU A 6 54.14 -10.20 19.72
CA LEU A 6 53.12 -10.59 20.70
C LEU A 6 51.78 -9.86 20.49
N SER A 7 51.83 -8.60 20.03
CA SER A 7 50.64 -7.82 19.72
C SER A 7 49.88 -8.37 18.51
N GLU A 8 50.59 -8.81 17.47
CA GLU A 8 49.97 -9.38 16.27
C GLU A 8 49.39 -10.76 16.56
N MET A 9 50.08 -11.57 17.38
CA MET A 9 49.53 -12.84 17.86
C MET A 9 48.24 -12.64 18.68
N ALA A 10 48.24 -11.64 19.58
CA ALA A 10 47.04 -11.30 20.35
C ALA A 10 45.89 -10.82 19.45
N ALA A 11 46.18 -10.00 18.44
CA ALA A 11 45.17 -9.53 17.48
C ALA A 11 44.55 -10.69 16.69
N VAL A 12 45.35 -11.66 16.24
CA VAL A 12 44.85 -12.86 15.54
C VAL A 12 43.97 -13.70 16.47
N VAL A 13 44.36 -13.89 17.73
CA VAL A 13 43.54 -14.63 18.71
C VAL A 13 42.22 -13.91 18.98
N CYS A 14 42.23 -12.59 19.17
CA CYS A 14 41.01 -11.79 19.36
C CYS A 14 40.10 -11.81 18.12
N PHE A 15 40.68 -11.83 16.92
CA PHE A 15 39.92 -11.94 15.67
C PHE A 15 39.25 -13.31 15.54
N VAL A 16 39.98 -14.40 15.80
CA VAL A 16 39.42 -15.77 15.76
C VAL A 16 38.34 -15.95 16.83
N ALA A 17 38.55 -15.45 18.04
CA ALA A 17 37.55 -15.51 19.11
C ALA A 17 36.26 -14.74 18.76
N SER A 18 36.40 -13.53 18.19
CA SER A 18 35.25 -12.74 17.70
C SER A 18 34.51 -13.44 16.55
N PHE A 19 35.24 -14.09 15.64
CA PHE A 19 34.66 -14.83 14.52
C PHE A 19 33.89 -16.09 14.99
N VAL A 20 34.43 -16.82 15.96
CA VAL A 20 33.74 -17.97 16.58
C VAL A 20 32.49 -17.52 17.34
N TYR A 21 32.56 -16.40 18.07
CA TYR A 21 31.40 -15.81 18.75
C TYR A 21 30.31 -15.40 17.75
N PHE A 22 30.71 -14.75 16.64
CA PHE A 22 29.80 -14.37 15.56
C PHE A 22 29.10 -15.60 14.95
N LEU A 23 29.85 -16.67 14.67
CA LEU A 23 29.28 -17.93 14.16
C LEU A 23 28.37 -18.62 15.17
N GLY A 24 28.67 -18.58 16.48
CA GLY A 24 27.81 -19.13 17.52
C GLY A 24 26.50 -18.34 17.70
N PHE A 25 26.60 -17.00 17.69
CA PHE A 25 25.44 -16.12 17.85
C PHE A 25 24.47 -16.21 16.67
N PHE A 26 24.97 -16.30 15.44
CA PHE A 26 24.12 -16.42 14.25
C PHE A 26 23.80 -17.87 13.87
N GLY A 27 24.68 -18.83 14.17
CA GLY A 27 24.51 -20.25 13.83
C GLY A 27 23.46 -20.97 14.68
N MET A 28 23.21 -20.53 15.92
CA MET A 28 22.16 -21.12 16.77
C MET A 28 20.73 -20.82 16.30
N ASN A 29 20.51 -19.77 15.50
CA ASN A 29 19.21 -19.50 14.88
C ASN A 29 18.91 -20.40 13.67
N PHE A 30 19.89 -21.15 13.17
CA PHE A 30 19.73 -22.00 11.98
C PHE A 30 19.41 -23.47 12.32
N LEU A 31 19.55 -23.89 13.58
CA LEU A 31 19.42 -25.30 14.02
C LEU A 31 18.13 -25.62 14.78
N GLN A 32 17.23 -24.64 14.98
CA GLN A 32 15.93 -24.88 15.65
C GLN A 32 14.72 -24.95 14.71
N SER A 33 14.88 -24.81 13.39
CA SER A 33 13.79 -25.05 12.44
C SER A 33 13.84 -26.50 11.93
N VAL A 34 13.28 -27.43 12.71
CA VAL A 34 12.90 -28.75 12.20
C VAL A 34 11.56 -28.60 11.44
N PRO A 35 11.42 -29.07 10.20
CA PRO A 35 10.20 -28.92 9.42
C PRO A 35 9.13 -29.95 9.83
N PHE A 36 7.89 -29.49 9.98
CA PHE A 36 6.71 -30.35 9.92
C PHE A 36 6.44 -30.75 8.45
N PRO A 37 5.81 -31.91 8.18
CA PRO A 37 5.49 -32.32 6.82
C PRO A 37 4.38 -31.42 6.26
N GLU A 38 4.60 -30.84 5.08
CA GLU A 38 3.58 -30.15 4.30
C GLU A 38 2.63 -31.19 3.68
N GLU A 39 1.33 -31.02 3.90
CA GLU A 39 0.28 -31.72 3.16
C GLU A 39 0.17 -31.04 1.78
N GLU A 40 0.36 -31.82 0.72
CA GLU A 40 0.16 -31.44 -0.67
C GLU A 40 -1.35 -31.32 -0.94
N GLU A 41 -1.96 -30.12 -0.91
CA GLU A 41 -3.34 -29.95 -1.43
C GLU A 41 -3.76 -28.53 -1.89
N ASP A 42 -2.86 -27.53 -1.98
CA ASP A 42 -3.29 -26.13 -2.25
C ASP A 42 -3.03 -25.59 -3.69
N ASP A 43 -2.25 -26.28 -4.53
CA ASP A 43 -1.88 -25.73 -5.85
C ASP A 43 -3.00 -25.84 -6.92
N GLU A 44 -3.95 -26.76 -6.78
CA GLU A 44 -5.07 -26.90 -7.75
C GLU A 44 -6.18 -25.85 -7.55
N VAL A 45 -6.28 -25.25 -6.35
CA VAL A 45 -7.34 -24.29 -6.01
C VAL A 45 -7.02 -22.90 -6.54
N GLU A 46 -5.76 -22.45 -6.49
CA GLU A 46 -5.36 -21.16 -7.07
C GLU A 46 -5.50 -21.15 -8.60
N GLU A 47 -5.19 -22.26 -9.28
CA GLU A 47 -5.27 -22.32 -10.74
C GLU A 47 -6.73 -22.33 -11.25
N ALA A 48 -7.67 -22.82 -10.45
CA ALA A 48 -9.11 -22.76 -10.74
C ALA A 48 -9.68 -21.34 -10.56
N ILE A 49 -9.24 -20.61 -9.53
CA ILE A 49 -9.67 -19.23 -9.26
C ILE A 49 -9.21 -18.28 -10.37
N VAL A 50 -8.01 -18.45 -10.91
CA VAL A 50 -7.48 -17.60 -11.99
C VAL A 50 -8.21 -17.81 -13.32
N LYS A 51 -8.72 -19.02 -13.59
CA LYS A 51 -9.41 -19.33 -14.86
C LYS A 51 -10.83 -18.75 -14.94
N ASP A 52 -11.54 -18.63 -13.81
CA ASP A 52 -12.91 -18.08 -13.78
C ASP A 52 -12.96 -16.53 -13.81
N ILE A 53 -11.86 -15.84 -13.47
CA ILE A 53 -11.78 -14.37 -13.48
C ILE A 53 -11.58 -13.82 -14.91
N ILE A 54 -11.13 -14.63 -15.85
CA ILE A 54 -10.84 -14.22 -17.24
C ILE A 54 -11.99 -14.65 -18.17
N GLN A 55 -13.18 -14.09 -17.98
CA GLN A 55 -14.18 -14.02 -19.05
C GLN A 55 -14.57 -12.55 -19.32
N PRO A 56 -14.48 -12.08 -20.57
CA PRO A 56 -14.76 -10.68 -20.88
C PRO A 56 -16.28 -10.45 -21.00
N THR A 57 -16.87 -9.74 -20.04
CA THR A 57 -18.22 -9.19 -20.23
C THR A 57 -18.13 -7.96 -21.13
N ASN A 58 -18.59 -8.12 -22.37
CA ASN A 58 -18.82 -7.03 -23.30
C ASN A 58 -19.94 -6.11 -22.78
N SER A 59 -19.61 -4.87 -22.38
CA SER A 59 -20.60 -3.81 -22.23
C SER A 59 -20.15 -2.54 -22.94
N THR A 60 -20.93 -2.19 -23.96
CA THR A 60 -20.73 -1.15 -24.95
C THR A 60 -21.01 0.25 -24.39
N SER A 61 -20.11 1.18 -24.71
CA SER A 61 -20.25 2.65 -24.81
C SER A 61 -21.29 3.42 -23.97
N CYS A 62 -20.82 4.37 -23.15
CA CYS A 62 -21.45 5.68 -22.99
C CYS A 62 -20.36 6.76 -22.82
N VAL A 63 -20.22 7.64 -23.81
CA VAL A 63 -19.44 8.89 -23.72
C VAL A 63 -20.45 10.03 -23.68
N THR A 64 -20.36 10.90 -22.68
CA THR A 64 -20.93 12.25 -22.77
C THR A 64 -20.06 13.24 -22.03
N LYS A 65 -19.83 14.37 -22.70
CA LYS A 65 -18.98 15.50 -22.32
C LYS A 65 -19.52 16.20 -21.06
N ILE A 66 -18.61 16.64 -20.20
CA ILE A 66 -18.89 17.52 -19.07
C ILE A 66 -18.84 18.97 -19.55
N SER A 67 -19.90 19.73 -19.30
CA SER A 67 -19.90 21.18 -19.29
C SER A 67 -20.62 21.66 -18.03
N ASP A 68 -20.21 22.84 -17.58
CA ASP A 68 -20.33 23.37 -16.23
C ASP A 68 -21.76 23.59 -15.69
N HIS A 69 -21.83 23.59 -14.35
CA HIS A 69 -22.85 24.17 -13.48
C HIS A 69 -24.32 23.73 -13.65
N GLU A 70 -24.77 22.82 -12.78
CA GLU A 70 -26.12 22.95 -12.21
C GLU A 70 -26.25 22.28 -10.83
N PHE A 71 -26.88 23.02 -9.92
CA PHE A 71 -27.05 22.73 -8.51
C PHE A 71 -28.02 21.55 -8.25
N LEU A 72 -27.69 20.76 -7.22
CA LEU A 72 -28.57 20.00 -6.32
C LEU A 72 -29.94 19.56 -6.89
N THR A 73 -30.01 18.32 -7.34
CA THR A 73 -31.27 17.54 -7.37
C THR A 73 -31.26 16.50 -6.24
N PRO A 74 -32.37 16.27 -5.52
CA PRO A 74 -32.41 15.26 -4.46
C PRO A 74 -32.29 13.87 -5.06
N LEU A 75 -31.51 12.99 -4.42
CA LEU A 75 -31.46 11.57 -4.79
C LEU A 75 -32.89 10.96 -4.81
N PRO A 76 -33.19 10.08 -5.78
CA PRO A 76 -34.45 9.37 -5.79
C PRO A 76 -34.58 8.51 -4.53
N LYS A 77 -35.71 8.64 -3.83
CA LYS A 77 -36.07 7.78 -2.69
C LYS A 77 -36.24 6.35 -3.22
N SER A 78 -35.23 5.51 -3.01
CA SER A 78 -35.38 4.06 -3.15
C SER A 78 -36.27 3.56 -2.02
N THR A 79 -37.50 3.16 -2.35
CA THR A 79 -38.44 2.48 -1.45
C THR A 79 -38.40 0.96 -1.64
N ALA A 80 -37.22 0.39 -1.90
CA ALA A 80 -37.05 -1.05 -1.77
C ALA A 80 -37.05 -1.40 -0.27
N ALA A 81 -38.03 -2.19 0.17
CA ALA A 81 -38.07 -2.68 1.54
C ALA A 81 -36.78 -3.46 1.82
N VAL A 82 -35.99 -3.00 2.80
CA VAL A 82 -34.81 -3.73 3.27
C VAL A 82 -35.34 -4.98 3.97
N GLU A 83 -35.31 -6.14 3.30
CA GLU A 83 -35.58 -7.41 3.97
C GLU A 83 -34.53 -7.61 5.07
N CYS A 84 -35.00 -7.63 6.31
CA CYS A 84 -34.19 -7.81 7.49
C CYS A 84 -34.02 -9.33 7.70
N TYR A 85 -32.81 -9.85 7.49
CA TYR A 85 -32.50 -11.28 7.66
C TYR A 85 -32.25 -11.58 9.13
N THR A 86 -33.29 -11.47 9.97
CA THR A 86 -33.21 -11.79 11.40
C THR A 86 -33.77 -13.17 11.73
N THR A 87 -34.52 -13.78 10.81
CA THR A 87 -35.18 -15.07 11.01
C THR A 87 -34.70 -16.07 9.97
N ILE A 88 -34.16 -17.20 10.44
CA ILE A 88 -33.79 -18.33 9.58
C ILE A 88 -35.07 -18.92 8.98
N LYS A 89 -35.18 -18.93 7.66
CA LYS A 89 -36.26 -19.62 6.95
C LYS A 89 -35.94 -21.12 6.83
N GLU A 90 -36.94 -21.97 6.62
CA GLU A 90 -36.74 -23.42 6.50
C GLU A 90 -35.78 -23.80 5.36
N ASP A 91 -35.82 -23.07 4.25
CA ASP A 91 -34.91 -23.26 3.12
C ASP A 91 -33.48 -22.81 3.44
N ASP A 92 -33.31 -21.75 4.23
CA ASP A 92 -32.00 -21.33 4.73
C ASP A 92 -31.38 -22.40 5.65
N GLU A 93 -32.19 -23.03 6.50
CA GLU A 93 -31.74 -24.07 7.43
C GLU A 93 -31.10 -25.26 6.70
N GLU A 94 -31.73 -25.72 5.60
CA GLU A 94 -31.18 -26.79 4.78
C GLU A 94 -29.83 -26.40 4.19
N VAL A 95 -29.74 -25.20 3.59
CA VAL A 95 -28.50 -24.72 2.98
C VAL A 95 -27.41 -24.55 4.03
N ILE A 96 -27.70 -23.95 5.18
CA ILE A 96 -26.77 -23.82 6.32
C ILE A 96 -26.22 -25.19 6.71
N GLN A 97 -27.07 -26.21 6.85
CA GLN A 97 -26.63 -27.54 7.21
C GLN A 97 -25.73 -28.18 6.14
N THR A 98 -25.98 -27.93 4.85
CA THR A 98 -25.07 -28.38 3.78
C THR A 98 -23.70 -27.70 3.83
N VAL A 99 -23.63 -26.43 4.24
CA VAL A 99 -22.37 -25.70 4.43
C VAL A 99 -21.63 -26.22 5.66
N VAL A 100 -22.33 -26.39 6.80
CA VAL A 100 -21.76 -26.93 8.05
C VAL A 100 -21.17 -28.33 7.85
N THR A 101 -21.83 -29.17 7.05
CA THR A 101 -21.36 -30.53 6.75
C THR A 101 -20.33 -30.60 5.63
N GLY A 102 -19.92 -29.47 5.04
CA GLY A 102 -18.94 -29.40 3.95
C GLY A 102 -19.45 -29.84 2.58
N LYS A 103 -20.74 -30.18 2.43
CA LYS A 103 -21.33 -30.57 1.14
C LYS A 103 -21.41 -29.41 0.15
N THR A 104 -21.64 -28.20 0.65
CA THR A 104 -21.67 -26.97 -0.15
C THR A 104 -20.47 -26.10 0.23
N PRO A 105 -19.53 -25.83 -0.69
CA PRO A 105 -18.42 -24.93 -0.42
C PRO A 105 -18.91 -23.48 -0.20
N SER A 106 -18.42 -22.83 0.87
CA SER A 106 -18.83 -21.50 1.29
C SER A 106 -18.63 -20.40 0.22
N TYR A 107 -17.55 -20.49 -0.56
CA TYR A 107 -17.24 -19.53 -1.64
C TYR A 107 -18.23 -19.59 -2.82
N SER A 108 -19.02 -20.67 -2.94
CA SER A 108 -19.97 -20.86 -4.04
C SER A 108 -21.35 -20.25 -3.79
N LEU A 109 -21.61 -19.75 -2.58
CA LEU A 109 -22.95 -19.37 -2.14
C LEU A 109 -23.54 -18.23 -2.97
N GLU A 110 -22.76 -17.19 -3.28
CA GLU A 110 -23.21 -16.06 -4.09
C GLU A 110 -23.71 -16.52 -5.47
N SER A 111 -22.93 -17.39 -6.13
CA SER A 111 -23.29 -17.94 -7.45
C SER A 111 -24.51 -18.86 -7.42
N LYS A 112 -24.69 -19.65 -6.35
CA LYS A 112 -25.78 -20.63 -6.22
C LYS A 112 -27.10 -20.00 -5.80
N LEU A 113 -27.04 -19.01 -4.92
CA LEU A 113 -28.22 -18.38 -4.33
C LEU A 113 -28.71 -17.18 -5.14
N GLY A 114 -27.82 -16.51 -5.88
CA GLY A 114 -28.15 -15.30 -6.64
C GLY A 114 -28.49 -14.09 -5.77
N ASP A 115 -28.22 -14.15 -4.46
CA ASP A 115 -28.45 -13.09 -3.48
C ASP A 115 -27.22 -13.03 -2.56
N CYS A 116 -26.42 -11.95 -2.68
CA CYS A 116 -25.15 -11.83 -1.97
C CYS A 116 -25.35 -11.60 -0.47
N LYS A 117 -26.41 -10.88 -0.10
CA LYS A 117 -26.76 -10.65 1.31
C LYS A 117 -27.20 -11.95 1.98
N ARG A 118 -28.03 -12.75 1.31
CA ARG A 118 -28.43 -14.08 1.78
C ARG A 118 -27.24 -15.04 1.87
N ALA A 119 -26.32 -15.00 0.90
CA ALA A 119 -25.09 -15.77 0.95
C ALA A 119 -24.24 -15.43 2.20
N ALA A 120 -24.06 -14.14 2.48
CA ALA A 120 -23.35 -13.67 3.67
C ALA A 120 -24.07 -14.10 4.97
N PHE A 121 -25.40 -14.02 5.02
CA PHE A 121 -26.22 -14.50 6.14
C PHE A 121 -26.01 -16.01 6.40
N ILE A 122 -26.19 -16.85 5.38
CA ILE A 122 -26.05 -18.30 5.50
C ILE A 122 -24.62 -18.67 5.95
N ARG A 123 -23.61 -18.01 5.36
CA ARG A 123 -22.22 -18.21 5.74
C ARG A 123 -21.95 -17.86 7.20
N ARG A 124 -22.49 -16.72 7.66
CA ARG A 124 -22.41 -16.29 9.05
C ARG A 124 -23.04 -17.33 9.99
N GLN A 125 -24.25 -17.79 9.70
CA GLN A 125 -24.93 -18.80 10.53
C GLN A 125 -24.18 -20.14 10.55
N ALA A 126 -23.63 -20.57 9.41
CA ALA A 126 -22.81 -21.77 9.34
C ALA A 126 -21.53 -21.62 10.17
N LEU A 127 -20.86 -20.47 10.11
CA LEU A 127 -19.65 -20.18 10.87
C LEU A 127 -19.90 -20.21 12.38
N GLU A 128 -21.00 -19.62 12.87
CA GLU A 128 -21.38 -19.68 14.29
C GLU A 128 -21.59 -21.12 14.77
N ARG A 129 -22.21 -21.98 13.95
CA ARG A 129 -22.44 -23.40 14.27
C ARG A 129 -21.16 -24.22 14.28
N ILE A 130 -20.30 -24.03 13.29
CA ILE A 130 -19.01 -24.73 13.17
C ILE A 130 -18.11 -24.39 14.36
N THR A 131 -18.07 -23.10 14.74
CA THR A 131 -17.16 -22.62 15.78
C THR A 131 -17.74 -22.68 17.19
N GLY A 132 -19.07 -22.75 17.33
CA GLY A 132 -19.78 -22.60 18.59
C GLY A 132 -19.64 -21.19 19.20
N ARG A 133 -19.26 -20.18 18.40
CA ARG A 133 -19.05 -18.80 18.83
C ARG A 133 -20.06 -17.87 18.15
N SER A 134 -20.61 -16.94 18.93
CA SER A 134 -21.50 -15.89 18.40
C SER A 134 -20.70 -14.81 17.66
N LEU A 135 -21.27 -14.32 16.56
CA LEU A 135 -20.81 -13.14 15.80
C LEU A 135 -21.65 -11.90 16.12
N GLU A 136 -22.41 -11.92 17.21
CA GLU A 136 -23.12 -10.75 17.74
C GLU A 136 -22.17 -9.54 17.83
N GLY A 137 -22.63 -8.38 17.36
CA GLY A 137 -21.82 -7.16 17.27
C GLY A 137 -21.09 -6.96 15.94
N LEU A 138 -21.04 -7.96 15.05
CA LEU A 138 -20.67 -7.77 13.64
C LEU A 138 -21.95 -7.49 12.83
N PRO A 139 -22.18 -6.29 12.30
CA PRO A 139 -23.36 -6.01 11.50
C PRO A 139 -23.42 -6.81 10.19
N LEU A 140 -24.64 -7.06 9.73
CA LEU A 140 -24.93 -7.70 8.45
C LEU A 140 -25.81 -6.80 7.57
N ASP A 141 -26.84 -6.17 8.15
CA ASP A 141 -27.73 -5.25 7.42
C ASP A 141 -27.09 -3.88 7.16
N GLY A 142 -27.59 -3.17 6.14
CA GLY A 142 -27.13 -1.81 5.83
C GLY A 142 -25.86 -1.74 4.96
N PHE A 143 -25.47 -2.87 4.36
CA PHE A 143 -24.33 -2.97 3.43
C PHE A 143 -24.80 -3.56 2.09
N ASP A 144 -24.25 -3.03 1.00
CA ASP A 144 -24.49 -3.49 -0.38
C ASP A 144 -23.47 -4.58 -0.74
N TYR A 145 -23.85 -5.85 -0.56
CA TYR A 145 -22.96 -6.99 -0.79
C TYR A 145 -22.71 -7.25 -2.26
N GLU A 146 -23.63 -6.86 -3.14
CA GLU A 146 -23.49 -6.96 -4.59
C GLU A 146 -22.32 -6.08 -5.07
N SER A 147 -22.11 -4.92 -4.44
CA SER A 147 -21.02 -3.99 -4.81
C SER A 147 -19.60 -4.52 -4.57
N ILE A 148 -19.41 -5.49 -3.65
CA ILE A 148 -18.08 -6.03 -3.32
C ILE A 148 -17.74 -7.33 -4.07
N LEU A 149 -18.74 -7.99 -4.66
CA LEU A 149 -18.59 -9.29 -5.30
C LEU A 149 -17.59 -9.23 -6.46
N GLY A 150 -16.52 -10.04 -6.36
CA GLY A 150 -15.47 -10.13 -7.38
C GLY A 150 -14.59 -8.88 -7.51
N GLN A 151 -14.69 -7.95 -6.55
CA GLN A 151 -13.97 -6.67 -6.59
C GLN A 151 -13.18 -6.37 -5.32
N CYS A 152 -13.80 -6.54 -4.15
CA CYS A 152 -13.26 -5.98 -2.90
C CYS A 152 -13.02 -7.02 -1.80
N CYS A 153 -13.87 -8.04 -1.68
CA CYS A 153 -13.77 -9.03 -0.60
C CYS A 153 -14.52 -10.31 -0.98
N GLU A 154 -13.92 -11.45 -0.66
CA GLU A 154 -14.50 -12.78 -0.83
C GLU A 154 -15.13 -13.27 0.47
N MET A 155 -16.15 -14.13 0.35
CA MET A 155 -16.78 -14.82 1.48
C MET A 155 -17.19 -13.93 2.68
N PRO A 156 -17.90 -12.80 2.46
CA PRO A 156 -18.30 -11.91 3.55
C PRO A 156 -19.22 -12.59 4.58
N VAL A 157 -19.06 -12.24 5.85
CA VAL A 157 -19.95 -12.67 6.98
C VAL A 157 -20.57 -11.47 7.73
N GLY A 158 -20.36 -10.27 7.20
CA GLY A 158 -20.68 -8.99 7.81
C GLY A 158 -19.61 -7.95 7.45
N TYR A 159 -19.59 -6.84 8.17
CA TYR A 159 -18.62 -5.76 7.97
C TYR A 159 -18.25 -5.09 9.30
N VAL A 160 -17.08 -4.46 9.37
CA VAL A 160 -16.62 -3.73 10.56
C VAL A 160 -16.97 -2.25 10.43
N GLN A 161 -17.50 -1.66 11.51
CA GLN A 161 -17.76 -0.23 11.60
C GLN A 161 -16.56 0.49 12.24
N ILE A 162 -16.03 1.50 11.57
CA ILE A 162 -14.94 2.35 12.07
C ILE A 162 -15.47 3.79 12.22
N PRO A 163 -15.32 4.44 13.38
CA PRO A 163 -15.73 5.84 13.55
C PRO A 163 -14.99 6.76 12.58
N VAL A 164 -15.73 7.65 11.90
CA VAL A 164 -15.17 8.65 10.99
C VAL A 164 -15.36 10.04 11.58
N GLY A 165 -14.24 10.73 11.84
CA GLY A 165 -14.22 12.14 12.23
C GLY A 165 -13.81 13.04 11.08
N ILE A 166 -14.04 14.35 11.21
CA ILE A 166 -13.60 15.38 10.26
C ILE A 166 -12.57 16.28 10.94
N ALA A 167 -11.42 16.47 10.31
CA ALA A 167 -10.45 17.50 10.67
C ALA A 167 -10.49 18.64 9.63
N GLY A 168 -10.58 19.89 10.08
CA GLY A 168 -10.54 21.04 9.20
C GLY A 168 -11.25 22.30 9.71
N PRO A 169 -11.35 23.35 8.86
CA PRO A 169 -10.84 23.36 7.48
C PRO A 169 -9.32 23.29 7.44
N LEU A 170 -8.75 22.63 6.44
CA LEU A 170 -7.33 22.67 6.08
C LEU A 170 -7.19 23.61 4.88
N MET A 171 -6.52 24.74 5.05
CA MET A 171 -6.19 25.67 3.98
C MET A 171 -4.91 25.18 3.29
N LEU A 172 -5.04 24.69 2.06
CA LEU A 172 -3.95 24.13 1.26
C LEU A 172 -4.08 24.65 -0.18
N ASP A 173 -3.00 25.23 -0.71
CA ASP A 173 -2.94 25.73 -2.09
C ASP A 173 -4.08 26.70 -2.45
N GLY A 174 -4.49 27.52 -1.48
CA GLY A 174 -5.58 28.49 -1.61
C GLY A 174 -6.99 27.91 -1.54
N MET A 175 -7.14 26.62 -1.22
CA MET A 175 -8.43 25.93 -1.07
C MET A 175 -8.63 25.40 0.35
N GLU A 176 -9.89 25.32 0.79
CA GLU A 176 -10.26 24.73 2.07
C GLU A 176 -10.75 23.29 1.93
N PHE A 177 -10.19 22.39 2.73
CA PHE A 177 -10.55 20.99 2.76
C PHE A 177 -11.10 20.56 4.12
N SER A 178 -12.14 19.74 4.11
CA SER A 178 -12.58 18.96 5.29
C SER A 178 -12.08 17.54 5.12
N VAL A 179 -11.15 17.12 5.97
CA VAL A 179 -10.42 15.85 5.83
C VAL A 179 -11.13 14.76 6.63
N PRO A 180 -11.70 13.72 5.98
CA PRO A 180 -12.29 12.60 6.69
C PRO A 180 -11.19 11.67 7.23
N MET A 181 -11.39 11.18 8.46
CA MET A 181 -10.43 10.35 9.17
C MET A 181 -11.15 9.22 9.90
N ALA A 182 -10.99 7.98 9.44
CA ALA A 182 -11.54 6.78 10.06
C ALA A 182 -10.54 6.21 11.06
N THR A 183 -10.88 6.24 12.36
CA THR A 183 -9.95 5.79 13.41
C THR A 183 -10.66 5.39 14.69
N THR A 184 -10.04 4.49 15.44
CA THR A 184 -10.41 4.17 16.83
C THR A 184 -9.42 4.77 17.84
N GLU A 185 -8.34 5.42 17.38
CA GLU A 185 -7.36 6.07 18.23
C GLU A 185 -7.93 7.39 18.79
N GLY A 186 -8.07 7.43 20.11
CA GLY A 186 -8.48 8.65 20.83
C GLY A 186 -7.56 9.83 20.54
N CYS A 187 -8.12 11.03 20.51
CA CYS A 187 -7.40 12.29 20.26
C CYS A 187 -6.76 12.48 18.88
N LEU A 188 -6.68 11.48 18.00
CA LEU A 188 -6.05 11.62 16.68
C LEU A 188 -6.71 12.72 15.83
N VAL A 189 -8.02 12.65 15.64
CA VAL A 189 -8.78 13.64 14.85
C VAL A 189 -8.70 15.03 15.49
N ALA A 190 -8.83 15.09 16.82
CA ALA A 190 -8.74 16.36 17.55
C ALA A 190 -7.35 17.02 17.45
N SER A 191 -6.28 16.23 17.53
CA SER A 191 -4.90 16.69 17.35
C SER A 191 -4.67 17.19 15.92
N THR A 192 -5.13 16.44 14.92
CA THR A 192 -5.03 16.82 13.51
C THR A 192 -5.79 18.11 13.23
N ASN A 193 -7.00 18.24 13.77
CA ASN A 193 -7.82 19.45 13.68
C ASN A 193 -7.15 20.68 14.31
N ARG A 194 -6.42 20.49 15.42
CA ARG A 194 -5.61 21.55 16.04
C ARG A 194 -4.45 21.98 15.14
N GLY A 195 -3.84 21.05 14.42
CA GLY A 195 -2.84 21.32 13.38
C GLY A 195 -3.41 22.16 12.23
N CYS A 196 -4.56 21.74 11.67
CA CYS A 196 -5.29 22.50 10.64
C CYS A 196 -5.58 23.94 11.10
N LYS A 197 -6.05 24.11 12.35
CA LYS A 197 -6.27 25.44 12.94
C LYS A 197 -5.01 26.31 12.97
N ALA A 198 -3.86 25.74 13.32
CA ALA A 198 -2.60 26.48 13.37
C ALA A 198 -2.12 26.91 11.96
N ILE A 199 -2.26 26.00 10.98
CA ILE A 199 -1.94 26.27 9.57
C ILE A 199 -2.84 27.39 9.03
N ASN A 200 -4.16 27.27 9.19
CA ASN A 200 -5.10 28.26 8.67
C ASN A 200 -4.92 29.64 9.31
N ALA A 201 -4.72 29.69 10.64
CA ALA A 201 -4.47 30.95 11.34
C ALA A 201 -3.17 31.65 10.89
N SER A 202 -2.28 30.92 10.22
CA SER A 202 -1.00 31.43 9.74
C SER A 202 -0.96 31.69 8.23
N GLY A 203 -2.07 31.46 7.52
CA GLY A 203 -2.19 31.77 6.08
C GLY A 203 -2.30 30.55 5.17
N GLY A 204 -2.31 29.34 5.72
CA GLY A 204 -2.40 28.10 4.95
C GLY A 204 -1.05 27.43 4.68
N ALA A 205 -1.12 26.30 3.99
CA ALA A 205 0.03 25.53 3.54
C ALA A 205 0.10 25.52 2.00
N THR A 206 1.27 25.18 1.47
CA THR A 206 1.51 24.98 0.03
C THR A 206 2.05 23.59 -0.22
N SER A 207 1.56 22.91 -1.25
CA SER A 207 2.05 21.59 -1.66
C SER A 207 2.48 21.53 -3.11
N ILE A 208 3.45 20.65 -3.38
CA ILE A 208 3.99 20.41 -4.72
C ILE A 208 4.10 18.91 -4.95
N LEU A 209 3.50 18.44 -6.06
CA LEU A 209 3.69 17.09 -6.58
C LEU A 209 5.01 17.06 -7.38
N LEU A 210 5.99 16.30 -6.89
CA LEU A 210 7.33 16.19 -7.46
C LEU A 210 7.43 15.05 -8.48
N LYS A 211 6.71 13.95 -8.23
CA LYS A 211 6.71 12.76 -9.09
C LYS A 211 5.36 12.05 -9.00
N ASP A 212 4.96 11.45 -10.11
CA ASP A 212 3.78 10.60 -10.22
C ASP A 212 4.10 9.37 -11.09
N GLY A 213 4.28 8.23 -10.44
CA GLY A 213 4.54 6.96 -11.12
C GLY A 213 4.45 5.76 -10.20
N MET A 214 3.47 4.89 -10.44
CA MET A 214 3.37 3.59 -9.79
C MET A 214 4.39 2.62 -10.40
N THR A 215 4.83 1.63 -9.62
CA THR A 215 5.88 0.70 -10.03
C THR A 215 5.48 -0.76 -9.94
N ARG A 216 6.03 -1.56 -10.86
CA ARG A 216 6.07 -3.02 -10.80
C ARG A 216 7.45 -3.48 -11.19
N ALA A 217 7.98 -4.47 -10.48
CA ALA A 217 9.33 -4.96 -10.74
C ALA A 217 9.38 -6.48 -10.86
N PRO A 218 9.25 -7.06 -12.07
CA PRO A 218 9.47 -8.48 -12.28
C PRO A 218 10.93 -8.88 -12.02
N VAL A 219 11.10 -10.15 -11.70
CA VAL A 219 12.39 -10.82 -11.63
C VAL A 219 12.47 -11.89 -12.70
N VAL A 220 13.55 -11.84 -13.48
CA VAL A 220 13.85 -12.84 -14.51
C VAL A 220 15.24 -13.42 -14.30
N ARG A 221 15.48 -14.59 -14.86
CA ARG A 221 16.73 -15.34 -14.70
C ARG A 221 17.25 -15.82 -16.05
N PHE A 222 18.57 -15.85 -16.16
CA PHE A 222 19.28 -16.44 -17.29
C PHE A 222 20.28 -17.50 -16.83
N ALA A 223 20.88 -18.21 -17.80
CA ALA A 223 21.94 -19.17 -17.53
C ALA A 223 23.21 -18.52 -16.94
N THR A 224 23.52 -17.27 -17.34
CA THR A 224 24.74 -16.56 -16.94
C THR A 224 24.47 -15.09 -16.64
N ALA A 225 25.32 -14.47 -15.81
CA ALA A 225 25.28 -13.03 -15.54
C ALA A 225 25.52 -12.19 -16.80
N LYS A 226 26.37 -12.65 -17.72
CA LYS A 226 26.59 -12.00 -19.00
C LYS A 226 25.28 -11.89 -19.80
N ARG A 227 24.55 -13.00 -19.91
CA ARG A 227 23.28 -13.01 -20.65
C ARG A 227 22.22 -12.13 -19.99
N ALA A 228 22.12 -12.15 -18.66
CA ALA A 228 21.26 -11.21 -17.93
C ALA A 228 21.64 -9.74 -18.17
N SER A 229 22.93 -9.43 -18.28
CA SER A 229 23.41 -8.07 -18.57
C SER A 229 23.07 -7.61 -19.98
N GLU A 230 23.00 -8.52 -20.96
CA GLU A 230 22.54 -8.19 -22.32
C GLU A 230 21.10 -7.66 -22.30
N LEU A 231 20.20 -8.31 -21.54
CA LEU A 231 18.83 -7.79 -21.36
C LEU A 231 18.82 -6.45 -20.60
N LYS A 232 19.62 -6.30 -19.53
CA LYS A 232 19.74 -5.01 -18.81
C LYS A 232 20.10 -3.87 -19.76
N PHE A 233 21.17 -4.05 -20.56
CA PHE A 233 21.62 -3.02 -21.49
C PHE A 233 20.59 -2.77 -22.60
N PHE A 234 19.89 -3.80 -23.06
CA PHE A 234 18.80 -3.64 -24.01
C PHE A 234 17.66 -2.77 -23.45
N LEU A 235 17.26 -2.98 -22.19
CA LEU A 235 16.16 -2.24 -21.55
C LEU A 235 16.52 -0.78 -21.22
N GLU A 236 17.79 -0.52 -20.93
CA GLU A 236 18.29 0.81 -20.56
C GLU A 236 18.79 1.63 -21.76
N GLU A 237 18.86 1.04 -22.96
CA GLU A 237 19.21 1.72 -24.21
C GLU A 237 18.06 2.65 -24.64
N PRO A 238 18.27 3.99 -24.71
CA PRO A 238 17.24 4.95 -25.05
C PRO A 238 16.53 4.69 -26.39
N LEU A 239 17.24 4.11 -27.37
CA LEU A 239 16.66 3.76 -28.67
C LEU A 239 15.57 2.67 -28.57
N ASN A 240 15.65 1.78 -27.59
CA ASN A 240 14.69 0.69 -27.41
C ASN A 240 13.46 1.11 -26.58
N PHE A 241 13.60 2.17 -25.77
CA PHE A 241 12.55 2.60 -24.84
C PHE A 241 11.22 2.90 -25.54
N GLN A 242 11.24 3.53 -26.72
CA GLN A 242 10.00 3.87 -27.44
C GLN A 242 9.19 2.63 -27.82
N THR A 243 9.87 1.56 -28.25
CA THR A 243 9.23 0.29 -28.60
C THR A 243 8.65 -0.38 -27.36
N LEU A 244 9.44 -0.47 -26.28
CA LEU A 244 9.00 -1.03 -25.00
C LEU A 244 7.80 -0.27 -24.42
N ALA A 245 7.85 1.06 -24.46
CA ALA A 245 6.73 1.92 -24.06
C ALA A 245 5.50 1.69 -24.94
N SER A 246 5.66 1.54 -26.27
CA SER A 246 4.53 1.22 -27.16
C SER A 246 3.87 -0.10 -26.79
N VAL A 247 4.65 -1.14 -26.50
CA VAL A 247 4.15 -2.46 -26.08
C VAL A 247 3.42 -2.36 -24.74
N PHE A 248 4.04 -1.72 -23.74
CA PHE A 248 3.46 -1.52 -22.43
C PHE A 248 2.11 -0.77 -22.52
N ASN A 249 2.11 0.37 -23.24
CA ASN A 249 0.98 1.31 -23.28
C ASN A 249 -0.26 0.75 -24.01
N ARG A 250 -0.14 -0.34 -24.78
CA ARG A 250 -1.29 -1.02 -25.41
C ARG A 250 -2.25 -1.64 -24.39
N SER A 251 -1.76 -1.95 -23.20
CA SER A 251 -2.55 -2.58 -22.13
C SER A 251 -3.63 -1.64 -21.55
N SER A 252 -3.47 -0.31 -21.69
CA SER A 252 -4.37 0.66 -21.08
C SER A 252 -4.34 2.04 -21.76
N ARG A 253 -5.49 2.70 -21.77
CA ARG A 253 -5.60 4.11 -22.20
C ARG A 253 -4.91 5.10 -21.26
N PHE A 254 -4.72 4.75 -19.99
CA PHE A 254 -4.12 5.62 -18.97
C PHE A 254 -2.66 5.30 -18.68
N GLY A 255 -2.30 4.01 -18.69
CA GLY A 255 -0.95 3.55 -18.39
C GLY A 255 0.07 4.11 -19.38
N ARG A 256 1.02 4.94 -18.91
CA ARG A 256 2.16 5.39 -19.71
C ARG A 256 3.47 5.04 -19.02
N LEU A 257 4.23 4.15 -19.66
CA LEU A 257 5.58 3.82 -19.22
C LEU A 257 6.45 5.08 -19.21
N GLN A 258 7.11 5.34 -18.08
CA GLN A 258 7.99 6.48 -17.88
C GLN A 258 9.46 6.05 -17.88
N THR A 259 9.81 5.00 -17.13
CA THR A 259 11.19 4.50 -17.02
C THR A 259 11.21 3.00 -16.73
N ILE A 260 12.34 2.36 -17.03
CA ILE A 260 12.68 1.01 -16.58
C ILE A 260 14.05 1.10 -15.92
N GLN A 261 14.15 0.80 -14.63
CA GLN A 261 15.40 0.81 -13.87
C GLN A 261 15.77 -0.62 -13.49
N CYS A 262 16.93 -1.10 -13.93
CA CYS A 262 17.31 -2.49 -13.71
C CYS A 262 18.38 -2.66 -12.62
N ALA A 263 18.17 -3.62 -11.72
CA ALA A 263 19.17 -4.11 -10.77
C ALA A 263 19.51 -5.58 -11.03
N MET A 264 20.76 -5.97 -10.82
CA MET A 264 21.22 -7.35 -11.05
C MET A 264 21.72 -8.00 -9.77
N ALA A 265 21.41 -9.30 -9.61
CA ALA A 265 22.01 -10.16 -8.59
C ALA A 265 22.48 -11.46 -9.26
N GLY A 266 23.76 -11.51 -9.62
CA GLY A 266 24.34 -12.62 -10.39
C GLY A 266 23.65 -12.77 -11.75
N LYS A 267 22.95 -13.89 -11.96
CA LYS A 267 22.24 -14.22 -13.20
C LYS A 267 20.74 -13.84 -13.18
N ASN A 268 20.30 -13.15 -12.12
CA ASN A 268 18.93 -12.66 -11.97
C ASN A 268 18.89 -11.15 -12.26
N LEU A 269 17.84 -10.69 -12.93
CA LEU A 269 17.59 -9.29 -13.27
C LEU A 269 16.24 -8.85 -12.69
N TYR A 270 16.25 -7.73 -11.97
CA TYR A 270 15.08 -7.09 -11.38
C TYR A 270 14.82 -5.80 -12.15
N MET A 271 13.66 -5.70 -12.80
CA MET A 271 13.39 -4.63 -13.77
C MET A 271 12.27 -3.75 -13.23
N ARG A 272 12.58 -2.60 -12.64
CA ARG A 272 11.58 -1.72 -12.03
C ARG A 272 10.96 -0.79 -13.08
N PHE A 273 9.77 -1.15 -13.56
CA PHE A 273 8.97 -0.33 -14.46
C PHE A 273 8.26 0.76 -13.64
N THR A 274 8.39 2.02 -14.07
CA THR A 274 7.64 3.15 -13.51
C THR A 274 6.65 3.66 -14.56
N CYS A 275 5.40 3.87 -14.17
CA CYS A 275 4.31 4.19 -15.10
C CYS A 275 3.34 5.17 -14.46
N SER A 276 2.83 6.14 -15.23
CA SER A 276 1.69 6.95 -14.79
C SER A 276 0.39 6.16 -14.93
N THR A 277 -0.57 6.42 -14.03
CA THR A 277 -1.76 5.57 -13.90
C THR A 277 -3.09 6.33 -14.02
N GLY A 278 -3.04 7.60 -14.45
CA GLY A 278 -4.19 8.48 -14.36
C GLY A 278 -4.56 8.69 -12.90
N ASP A 279 -5.85 8.65 -12.59
CA ASP A 279 -6.31 8.84 -11.21
C ASP A 279 -6.21 7.57 -10.36
N ALA A 280 -6.21 6.39 -10.98
CA ALA A 280 -6.14 5.13 -10.23
C ALA A 280 -4.76 4.94 -9.59
N MET A 281 -4.73 4.27 -8.42
CA MET A 281 -3.47 3.80 -7.81
C MET A 281 -2.71 2.86 -8.79
N GLY A 282 -3.45 2.02 -9.52
CA GLY A 282 -3.00 1.48 -10.81
C GLY A 282 -2.19 0.17 -10.77
N MET A 283 -2.11 -0.52 -9.64
CA MET A 283 -1.32 -1.76 -9.51
C MET A 283 -1.68 -2.86 -10.53
N ASN A 284 -2.97 -3.11 -10.77
CA ASN A 284 -3.41 -4.12 -11.76
C ASN A 284 -3.04 -3.71 -13.20
N MET A 285 -3.18 -2.42 -13.50
CA MET A 285 -2.84 -1.86 -14.80
C MET A 285 -1.33 -1.95 -15.07
N VAL A 286 -0.50 -1.59 -14.10
CA VAL A 286 0.96 -1.67 -14.25
C VAL A 286 1.39 -3.14 -14.40
N SER A 287 0.84 -4.07 -13.63
CA SER A 287 1.14 -5.50 -13.77
C SER A 287 0.82 -6.02 -15.18
N LYS A 288 -0.34 -5.66 -15.74
CA LYS A 288 -0.72 -6.05 -17.11
C LYS A 288 0.23 -5.45 -18.17
N GLY A 289 0.59 -4.18 -18.02
CA GLY A 289 1.53 -3.53 -18.92
C GLY A 289 2.91 -4.18 -18.90
N VAL A 290 3.41 -4.55 -17.72
CA VAL A 290 4.67 -5.28 -17.57
C VAL A 290 4.57 -6.66 -18.21
N GLN A 291 3.50 -7.41 -18.00
CA GLN A 291 3.34 -8.75 -18.60
C GLN A 291 3.45 -8.68 -20.12
N ASN A 292 2.78 -7.71 -20.77
CA ASN A 292 2.89 -7.52 -22.22
C ASN A 292 4.33 -7.27 -22.68
N VAL A 293 5.13 -6.52 -21.90
CA VAL A 293 6.53 -6.28 -22.22
C VAL A 293 7.36 -7.55 -22.06
N LEU A 294 7.12 -8.34 -21.00
CA LEU A 294 7.80 -9.62 -20.81
C LEU A 294 7.50 -10.60 -21.95
N ASP A 295 6.23 -10.70 -22.37
CA ASP A 295 5.82 -11.55 -23.49
C ASP A 295 6.47 -11.11 -24.81
N TYR A 296 6.60 -9.79 -25.03
CA TYR A 296 7.32 -9.25 -26.18
C TYR A 296 8.81 -9.59 -26.15
N LEU A 297 9.46 -9.47 -24.99
CA LEU A 297 10.89 -9.75 -24.83
C LEU A 297 11.24 -11.22 -25.06
N GLN A 298 10.31 -12.15 -24.85
CA GLN A 298 10.54 -13.59 -25.08
C GLN A 298 10.88 -13.92 -26.55
N ALA A 299 10.56 -13.05 -27.51
CA ALA A 299 10.94 -13.25 -28.91
C ALA A 299 12.46 -13.16 -29.13
N ASP A 300 13.12 -12.18 -28.48
CA ASP A 300 14.57 -11.93 -28.61
C ASP A 300 15.40 -12.57 -27.48
N PHE A 301 14.74 -12.88 -26.36
CA PHE A 301 15.31 -13.53 -25.19
C PHE A 301 14.53 -14.81 -24.84
N PRO A 302 14.44 -15.81 -25.73
CA PRO A 302 13.66 -17.04 -25.49
C PRO A 302 14.24 -17.91 -24.36
N ASP A 303 15.46 -17.61 -23.91
CA ASP A 303 16.14 -18.23 -22.78
C ASP A 303 15.86 -17.50 -21.44
N MET A 304 14.98 -16.49 -21.44
CA MET A 304 14.57 -15.74 -20.25
C MET A 304 13.56 -16.55 -19.43
N ASP A 305 13.96 -16.93 -18.23
CA ASP A 305 13.09 -17.58 -17.24
C ASP A 305 12.39 -16.51 -16.39
N ILE A 306 11.07 -16.36 -16.52
CA ILE A 306 10.28 -15.40 -15.76
C ILE A 306 9.95 -16.01 -14.40
N ILE A 307 10.72 -15.64 -13.38
CA ILE A 307 10.55 -16.15 -12.02
C ILE A 307 9.30 -15.57 -11.35
N GLY A 308 8.97 -14.32 -11.66
CA GLY A 308 7.72 -13.73 -11.17
C GLY A 308 7.54 -12.28 -11.61
N ILE A 309 6.27 -11.88 -11.74
CA ILE A 309 5.89 -10.51 -12.11
C ILE A 309 6.24 -9.48 -11.02
N SER A 310 6.42 -9.94 -9.78
CA SER A 310 6.79 -9.14 -8.62
C SER A 310 7.97 -9.76 -7.88
N GLY A 311 9.19 -9.33 -8.21
CA GLY A 311 10.43 -9.72 -7.56
C GLY A 311 10.78 -8.90 -6.31
N ASN A 312 9.78 -8.32 -5.64
CA ASN A 312 9.93 -7.43 -4.47
C ASN A 312 10.82 -6.19 -4.68
N TYR A 313 11.20 -5.85 -5.90
CA TYR A 313 11.97 -4.63 -6.21
C TYR A 313 11.07 -3.43 -6.58
N CYS A 314 9.74 -3.57 -6.47
CA CYS A 314 8.81 -2.47 -6.69
C CYS A 314 9.05 -1.31 -5.69
N SER A 315 9.17 -1.49 -4.37
CA SER A 315 8.58 -2.57 -3.53
C SER A 315 7.13 -2.24 -3.23
N ASP A 316 6.30 -3.20 -2.80
CA ASP A 316 4.89 -2.96 -2.50
C ASP A 316 4.51 -3.53 -1.14
N LYS A 317 3.97 -2.71 -0.24
CA LYS A 317 3.58 -3.10 1.13
C LYS A 317 4.76 -3.64 1.97
N LYS A 318 6.01 -3.27 1.65
CA LYS A 318 7.22 -3.66 2.40
C LYS A 318 8.14 -2.46 2.58
N PRO A 319 8.72 -2.22 3.77
CA PRO A 319 9.64 -1.11 3.96
C PRO A 319 10.87 -1.30 3.07
N ALA A 320 11.12 -0.38 2.14
CA ALA A 320 12.18 -0.52 1.15
C ALA A 320 12.83 0.82 0.78
N ALA A 321 14.17 0.84 0.78
CA ALA A 321 14.95 2.04 0.52
C ALA A 321 14.76 2.56 -0.90
N VAL A 322 14.49 1.66 -1.87
CA VAL A 322 14.21 2.05 -3.25
C VAL A 322 12.99 2.99 -3.33
N ASN A 323 11.95 2.78 -2.51
CA ASN A 323 10.77 3.66 -2.51
C ASN A 323 11.04 4.99 -1.80
N TRP A 324 11.92 4.98 -0.79
CA TRP A 324 12.39 6.22 -0.15
C TRP A 324 13.22 7.09 -1.09
N ILE A 325 14.14 6.48 -1.85
CA ILE A 325 15.12 7.18 -2.68
C ILE A 325 14.54 7.55 -4.04
N GLU A 326 13.89 6.60 -4.71
CA GLU A 326 13.43 6.77 -6.09
C GLU A 326 11.95 7.18 -6.17
N GLY A 327 11.23 7.14 -5.05
CA GLY A 327 9.79 7.37 -5.00
C GLY A 327 8.95 6.21 -5.57
N ARG A 328 7.65 6.22 -5.27
CA ARG A 328 6.64 5.28 -5.79
C ARG A 328 5.22 5.84 -5.61
N GLY A 329 4.38 5.79 -6.63
CA GLY A 329 3.11 6.52 -6.60
C GLY A 329 3.38 8.03 -6.69
N LYS A 330 2.87 8.80 -5.72
CA LYS A 330 2.99 10.25 -5.65
C LYS A 330 4.12 10.65 -4.69
N SER A 331 5.09 11.42 -5.16
CA SER A 331 6.08 12.09 -4.32
C SER A 331 5.66 13.53 -4.07
N VAL A 332 5.39 13.90 -2.83
CA VAL A 332 4.82 15.20 -2.45
C VAL A 332 5.68 15.88 -1.41
N VAL A 333 5.84 17.20 -1.53
CA VAL A 333 6.32 18.07 -0.44
C VAL A 333 5.21 19.05 -0.07
N CYS A 334 5.06 19.33 1.22
CA CYS A 334 4.12 20.31 1.73
C CYS A 334 4.80 21.15 2.81
N GLU A 335 4.57 22.46 2.83
CA GLU A 335 5.17 23.39 3.78
C GLU A 335 4.17 24.44 4.29
N ALA A 336 4.46 24.99 5.47
CA ALA A 336 3.74 26.11 6.07
C ALA A 336 4.66 26.93 6.96
N ILE A 337 4.35 28.22 7.12
CA ILE A 337 4.94 29.08 8.16
C ILE A 337 3.89 29.28 9.24
N ILE A 338 4.19 28.88 10.48
CA ILE A 338 3.32 29.04 11.64
C ILE A 338 3.82 30.19 12.49
N LYS A 339 2.97 31.21 12.67
CA LYS A 339 3.35 32.45 13.36
C LYS A 339 3.59 32.23 14.85
N GLU A 340 4.50 33.01 15.45
CA GLU A 340 4.87 32.91 16.87
C GLU A 340 3.65 32.85 17.81
N GLU A 341 2.70 33.77 17.62
CA GLU A 341 1.51 33.87 18.45
C GLU A 341 0.60 32.65 18.30
N VAL A 342 0.60 32.00 17.13
CA VAL A 342 -0.18 30.79 16.85
C VAL A 342 0.50 29.58 17.49
N VAL A 343 1.84 29.47 17.41
CA VAL A 343 2.59 28.43 18.13
C VAL A 343 2.30 28.50 19.64
N LYS A 344 2.37 29.70 20.23
CA LYS A 344 2.08 29.90 21.66
C LYS A 344 0.62 29.66 22.02
N LYS A 345 -0.32 30.24 21.27
CA LYS A 345 -1.75 30.21 21.62
C LYS A 345 -2.42 28.90 21.22
N VAL A 346 -2.10 28.34 20.07
CA VAL A 346 -2.73 27.13 19.54
C VAL A 346 -1.92 25.90 19.90
N LEU A 347 -0.60 25.87 19.61
CA LEU A 347 0.25 24.70 19.85
C LEU A 347 0.77 24.60 21.29
N LYS A 348 0.62 25.67 22.09
CA LYS A 348 0.95 25.71 23.53
C LYS A 348 2.42 25.38 23.81
N THR A 349 3.30 25.89 22.95
CA THR A 349 4.76 25.72 23.02
C THR A 349 5.45 26.96 22.42
N ASP A 350 6.76 26.91 22.22
CA ASP A 350 7.55 27.90 21.50
C ASP A 350 8.30 27.28 20.30
N VAL A 351 8.81 28.13 19.41
CA VAL A 351 9.47 27.71 18.16
C VAL A 351 10.78 26.97 18.43
N ALA A 352 11.60 27.46 19.37
CA ALA A 352 12.90 26.87 19.66
C ALA A 352 12.74 25.43 20.18
N SER A 353 11.79 25.21 21.09
CA SER A 353 11.45 23.89 21.61
C SER A 353 10.99 22.92 20.51
N LEU A 354 10.20 23.38 19.54
CA LEU A 354 9.75 22.53 18.43
C LEU A 354 10.88 22.14 17.48
N VAL A 355 11.75 23.10 17.13
CA VAL A 355 12.91 22.84 16.27
C VAL A 355 13.88 21.86 16.94
N GLU A 356 14.18 22.07 18.23
CA GLU A 356 15.03 21.15 19.01
C GLU A 356 14.40 19.76 19.10
N LEU A 357 13.10 19.68 19.41
CA LEU A 357 12.38 18.42 19.47
C LEU A 357 12.41 17.68 18.13
N ASN A 358 12.24 18.38 16.99
CA ASN A 358 12.32 17.77 15.67
C ASN A 358 13.71 17.18 15.41
N MET A 359 14.76 17.96 15.70
CA MET A 359 16.16 17.53 15.57
C MET A 359 16.48 16.30 16.42
N LEU A 360 16.08 16.30 17.70
CA LEU A 360 16.39 15.21 18.61
C LEU A 360 15.53 13.97 18.35
N LYS A 361 14.25 14.14 18.02
CA LYS A 361 13.28 13.04 17.89
C LYS A 361 13.20 12.48 16.48
N ASN A 362 12.81 13.32 15.52
CA ASN A 362 12.52 12.89 14.15
C ASN A 362 13.78 12.60 13.34
N LEU A 363 14.88 13.30 13.64
CA LEU A 363 16.15 13.11 12.93
C LEU A 363 17.09 12.21 13.71
N THR A 364 17.60 12.69 14.85
CA THR A 364 18.60 11.96 15.65
C THR A 364 18.02 10.65 16.19
N GLY A 365 16.84 10.67 16.80
CA GLY A 365 16.18 9.48 17.33
C GLY A 365 15.92 8.42 16.26
N SER A 366 15.37 8.82 15.11
CA SER A 366 15.16 7.91 13.97
C SER A 366 16.46 7.37 13.39
N ALA A 367 17.52 8.18 13.33
CA ALA A 367 18.84 7.72 12.91
C ALA A 367 19.42 6.68 13.89
N MET A 368 19.32 6.92 15.20
CA MET A 368 19.75 5.97 16.22
C MET A 368 18.98 4.65 16.17
N ALA A 369 17.70 4.70 15.76
CA ALA A 369 16.86 3.53 15.58
C ALA A 369 17.10 2.77 14.25
N GLY A 370 17.92 3.31 13.33
CA GLY A 370 18.07 2.76 11.98
C GLY A 370 16.78 2.81 11.15
N ALA A 371 15.94 3.83 11.38
CA ALA A 371 14.66 3.94 10.71
C ALA A 371 14.82 4.15 9.20
N LEU A 372 14.02 3.42 8.41
CA LEU A 372 13.96 3.55 6.96
C LEU A 372 12.74 4.39 6.56
N GLY A 373 12.97 5.60 6.06
CA GLY A 373 11.90 6.55 5.67
C GLY A 373 11.04 7.10 6.82
N GLY A 374 11.34 6.71 8.06
CA GLY A 374 10.61 7.08 9.28
C GLY A 374 11.16 8.29 10.02
N PHE A 375 11.46 9.40 9.32
CA PHE A 375 12.00 10.63 9.92
C PHE A 375 10.91 11.62 10.29
N ASN A 376 9.84 11.11 10.93
CA ASN A 376 8.63 11.84 11.26
C ASN A 376 8.07 11.39 12.61
N ALA A 377 7.01 12.05 13.07
CA ALA A 377 6.39 11.69 14.34
C ALA A 377 5.32 10.60 14.24
N HIS A 378 4.34 10.77 13.34
CA HIS A 378 3.19 9.88 13.26
C HIS A 378 2.47 9.97 11.90
N ALA A 379 3.21 10.14 10.79
CA ALA A 379 2.63 10.23 9.45
C ALA A 379 1.72 9.02 9.15
N SER A 380 2.11 7.83 9.62
CA SER A 380 1.33 6.60 9.56
C SER A 380 -0.09 6.72 10.12
N ASN A 381 -0.30 7.45 11.24
CA ASN A 381 -1.64 7.59 11.82
C ASN A 381 -2.54 8.41 10.89
N ILE A 382 -2.00 9.47 10.27
CA ILE A 382 -2.75 10.34 9.37
C ILE A 382 -3.07 9.59 8.07
N VAL A 383 -2.07 8.96 7.47
CA VAL A 383 -2.23 8.16 6.24
C VAL A 383 -3.26 7.07 6.44
N SER A 384 -3.13 6.25 7.49
CA SER A 384 -4.08 5.16 7.76
C SER A 384 -5.51 5.66 7.95
N ALA A 385 -5.69 6.74 8.72
CA ALA A 385 -7.03 7.26 9.00
C ALA A 385 -7.71 7.83 7.75
N VAL A 386 -6.96 8.53 6.89
CA VAL A 386 -7.48 9.03 5.61
C VAL A 386 -7.75 7.84 4.67
N TYR A 387 -6.82 6.89 4.56
CA TYR A 387 -6.94 5.74 3.65
C TYR A 387 -8.18 4.90 3.94
N LEU A 388 -8.42 4.60 5.22
CA LEU A 388 -9.62 3.88 5.65
C LEU A 388 -10.90 4.66 5.35
N ALA A 389 -10.88 5.99 5.50
CA ALA A 389 -12.04 6.83 5.23
C ALA A 389 -12.33 7.01 3.74
N THR A 390 -11.32 6.90 2.88
CA THR A 390 -11.43 7.15 1.43
C THR A 390 -11.27 5.89 0.58
N GLY A 391 -11.37 4.70 1.17
CA GLY A 391 -11.39 3.42 0.46
C GLY A 391 -10.06 3.03 -0.20
N GLN A 392 -8.94 3.52 0.31
CA GLN A 392 -7.60 3.16 -0.17
C GLN A 392 -7.14 1.83 0.45
N ASP A 393 -6.05 1.26 -0.05
CA ASP A 393 -5.46 0.04 0.50
C ASP A 393 -4.67 0.33 1.79
N PRO A 394 -5.15 -0.07 2.98
CA PRO A 394 -4.50 0.27 4.24
C PRO A 394 -3.14 -0.42 4.41
N ALA A 395 -2.85 -1.51 3.69
CA ALA A 395 -1.54 -2.17 3.76
C ALA A 395 -0.44 -1.33 3.08
N GLN A 396 -0.80 -0.43 2.17
CA GLN A 396 0.14 0.50 1.53
C GLN A 396 0.62 1.62 2.46
N ASN A 397 0.01 1.77 3.64
CA ASN A 397 0.51 2.67 4.69
C ASN A 397 1.98 2.41 5.05
N VAL A 398 2.48 1.17 4.89
CA VAL A 398 3.90 0.81 5.13
C VAL A 398 4.87 1.75 4.41
N GLU A 399 4.61 2.06 3.14
CA GLU A 399 5.49 2.90 2.33
C GLU A 399 4.90 4.29 2.11
N SER A 400 3.56 4.40 2.07
CA SER A 400 2.86 5.69 1.95
C SER A 400 3.06 6.58 3.17
N SER A 401 3.46 6.03 4.32
CA SER A 401 3.83 6.79 5.51
C SER A 401 5.32 7.18 5.59
N HIS A 402 6.12 6.82 4.59
CA HIS A 402 7.48 7.36 4.47
C HIS A 402 7.41 8.89 4.44
N CYS A 403 8.06 9.51 5.42
CA CYS A 403 7.98 10.94 5.62
C CYS A 403 9.22 11.43 6.36
N ILE A 404 9.79 12.53 5.88
CA ILE A 404 10.72 13.37 6.63
C ILE A 404 10.03 14.67 7.01
N THR A 405 10.09 15.02 8.30
CA THR A 405 9.60 16.30 8.82
C THR A 405 10.78 17.21 9.13
N MET A 406 10.78 18.39 8.52
CA MET A 406 11.78 19.44 8.78
C MET A 406 11.11 20.62 9.47
N MET A 407 11.83 21.23 10.40
CA MET A 407 11.39 22.38 11.17
C MET A 407 12.53 23.36 11.32
N GLU A 408 12.29 24.62 10.96
CA GLU A 408 13.28 25.69 11.01
C GLU A 408 12.68 26.95 11.63
N ALA A 409 13.49 27.68 12.40
CA ALA A 409 13.10 28.96 12.93
C ALA A 409 13.36 30.04 11.88
N VAL A 410 12.33 30.80 11.51
CA VAL A 410 12.41 31.85 10.47
C VAL A 410 12.00 33.21 11.04
N ASN A 411 12.14 34.27 10.24
CA ASN A 411 11.76 35.64 10.62
C ASN A 411 12.42 36.14 11.93
N GLY A 412 13.71 35.84 12.10
CA GLY A 412 14.48 36.15 13.31
C GLY A 412 14.18 35.22 14.48
N GLY A 413 13.72 33.99 14.21
CA GLY A 413 13.41 32.98 15.22
C GLY A 413 12.01 33.07 15.82
N ARG A 414 11.16 33.94 15.27
CA ARG A 414 9.80 34.16 15.77
C ARG A 414 8.80 33.16 15.23
N ASP A 415 8.92 32.82 13.95
CA ASP A 415 7.98 31.93 13.28
C ASP A 415 8.62 30.57 13.00
N LEU A 416 7.78 29.55 12.88
CA LEU A 416 8.19 28.20 12.56
C LEU A 416 7.92 27.91 11.09
N HIS A 417 8.94 27.68 10.29
CA HIS A 417 8.77 26.95 9.04
C HIS A 417 8.71 25.46 9.36
N VAL A 418 7.70 24.78 8.81
CA VAL A 418 7.55 23.33 8.91
C VAL A 418 7.30 22.78 7.52
N SER A 419 7.95 21.67 7.20
CA SER A 419 7.69 20.94 5.97
C SER A 419 7.66 19.43 6.20
N VAL A 420 6.91 18.75 5.35
CA VAL A 420 6.90 17.29 5.24
C VAL A 420 7.20 16.91 3.79
N THR A 421 8.02 15.89 3.60
CA THR A 421 8.27 15.30 2.29
C THR A 421 7.97 13.81 2.34
N MET A 422 7.05 13.39 1.48
CA MET A 422 6.52 12.03 1.42
C MET A 422 6.76 11.48 0.00
N PRO A 423 7.83 10.70 -0.22
CA PRO A 423 8.27 10.33 -1.56
C PRO A 423 7.44 9.20 -2.19
N SER A 424 6.65 8.47 -1.40
CA SER A 424 6.05 7.20 -1.83
C SER A 424 4.56 7.02 -1.49
N ILE A 425 3.72 8.05 -1.67
CA ILE A 425 2.28 7.96 -1.39
C ILE A 425 1.57 7.17 -2.51
N GLU A 426 1.06 5.99 -2.20
CA GLU A 426 0.30 5.15 -3.12
C GLU A 426 -1.19 5.40 -2.95
N VAL A 427 -1.79 6.18 -3.86
CA VAL A 427 -3.19 6.63 -3.72
C VAL A 427 -3.83 6.74 -5.10
N GLY A 428 -5.16 6.58 -5.16
CA GLY A 428 -5.95 6.94 -6.34
C GLY A 428 -7.44 6.76 -6.21
#